data_AF-A0A843HY31-F1
#
_entry.id   AF-A0A843HY31-F1
#
_cell.length_a   1.000
_cell.length_b   1.000
_cell.length_c   1.000
_cell.angle_alpha   90.00
_cell.angle_beta   90.00
_cell.angle_gamma   90.00
#
_symmetry.space_group_name_H-M   'P 1'
#
loop_
_entity.id
_entity.type
_entity.pdbx_description
1 polymer ?
#
loop_
_entity_poly.entity_id
_entity_poly.type
_entity_poly.pdbx_seq_one_letter_code
_entity_poly.pdbx_strand_id
1 'polypeptide(L)'
;MTNKEALKLLQSLNITLGVRLEQIRMNFENFIDKVAAAAEQNNAVENGDYIGDNGLLYCGKCNTPKQCEVEAFGKKRNVYCICKCKAEKLEATRAVDMVANSIREFGFKVPIVVDKDNVIVAGHTRLKAAEKLGIKKVPVIVADDLDEEQIKAFRLADNKTAELAEWDFAKLEEELKEIEMEMSQFGFTSFEDVDWAGVEDLNDNNYDPPEKEMLECPNCHHVDTANRFKKVEGSADE
;
A
#
# COMPACT_ATOMS: atom_id res chain seq x y z
N MET A 1 12.09 -57.27 7.90
CA MET A 1 10.83 -56.61 7.48
C MET A 1 10.24 -57.41 6.33
N THR A 2 9.08 -58.01 6.51
CA THR A 2 8.39 -58.72 5.43
C THR A 2 7.78 -57.71 4.46
N ASN A 3 7.58 -58.08 3.18
CA ASN A 3 6.90 -57.22 2.19
C ASN A 3 5.52 -56.72 2.68
N LYS A 4 4.87 -57.48 3.56
CA LYS A 4 3.58 -57.14 4.18
C LYS A 4 3.69 -56.03 5.24
N GLU A 5 4.82 -55.93 5.93
CA GLU A 5 5.12 -54.87 6.90
C GLU A 5 5.52 -53.57 6.20
N ALA A 6 6.32 -53.67 5.13
CA ALA A 6 6.68 -52.51 4.29
C ALA A 6 5.45 -51.87 3.63
N LEU A 7 4.50 -52.69 3.13
CA LEU A 7 3.26 -52.20 2.53
C LEU A 7 2.37 -51.46 3.55
N LYS A 8 2.29 -51.96 4.79
CA LYS A 8 1.55 -51.29 5.88
C LYS A 8 2.17 -49.95 6.27
N LEU A 9 3.50 -49.85 6.30
CA LEU A 9 4.23 -48.60 6.56
C LEU A 9 4.03 -47.58 5.44
N LEU A 10 4.06 -48.01 4.18
CA LEU A 10 3.79 -47.13 3.04
C LEU A 10 2.34 -46.64 3.04
N GLN A 11 1.38 -47.51 3.37
CA GLN A 11 -0.03 -47.13 3.52
C GLN A 11 -0.24 -46.12 4.66
N SER A 12 0.39 -46.33 5.83
CA SER A 12 0.27 -45.40 6.96
C SER A 12 0.96 -44.05 6.70
N LEU A 13 2.10 -44.04 6.03
CA LEU A 13 2.79 -42.81 5.59
C LEU A 13 1.93 -41.99 4.61
N ASN A 14 1.33 -42.64 3.60
CA ASN A 14 0.43 -41.97 2.65
C ASN A 14 -0.82 -41.40 3.34
N ILE A 15 -1.42 -42.14 4.30
CA ILE A 15 -2.55 -41.63 5.09
C ILE A 15 -2.12 -40.41 5.91
N THR A 16 -0.95 -40.47 6.56
CA THR A 16 -0.46 -39.38 7.41
C THR A 16 -0.14 -38.12 6.59
N LEU A 17 0.49 -38.28 5.43
CA LEU A 17 0.74 -37.19 4.46
C LEU A 17 -0.56 -36.60 3.93
N GLY A 18 -1.55 -37.44 3.60
CA GLY A 18 -2.88 -37.00 3.15
C GLY A 18 -3.62 -36.19 4.22
N VAL A 19 -3.62 -36.64 5.48
CA VAL A 19 -4.22 -35.90 6.60
C VAL A 19 -3.51 -34.57 6.85
N ARG A 20 -2.18 -34.53 6.71
CA ARG A 20 -1.39 -33.30 6.91
C ARG A 20 -1.64 -32.28 5.80
N LEU A 21 -1.79 -32.73 4.56
CA LEU A 21 -2.17 -31.88 3.41
C LEU A 21 -3.60 -31.33 3.57
N GLU A 22 -4.54 -32.17 4.00
CA GLU A 22 -5.93 -31.72 4.24
C GLU A 22 -6.01 -30.73 5.41
N GLN A 23 -5.19 -30.91 6.45
CA GLN A 23 -5.09 -29.97 7.57
C GLN A 23 -4.49 -28.62 7.15
N ILE A 24 -3.45 -28.62 6.30
CA ILE A 24 -2.87 -27.39 5.74
C ILE A 24 -3.90 -26.67 4.86
N ARG A 25 -4.63 -27.42 4.04
CA ARG A 25 -5.72 -26.89 3.21
C ARG A 25 -6.83 -26.27 4.08
N MET A 26 -7.29 -26.96 5.11
CA MET A 26 -8.29 -26.43 6.06
C MET A 26 -7.80 -25.16 6.77
N ASN A 27 -6.53 -25.14 7.20
CA ASN A 27 -5.96 -23.97 7.85
C ASN A 27 -5.89 -22.77 6.89
N PHE A 28 -5.58 -23.00 5.62
CA PHE A 28 -5.56 -21.97 4.59
C PHE A 28 -6.97 -21.50 4.22
N GLU A 29 -7.94 -22.41 4.03
CA GLU A 29 -9.35 -22.03 3.80
C GLU A 29 -9.89 -21.17 4.96
N ASN A 30 -9.63 -21.56 6.22
CA ASN A 30 -9.99 -20.78 7.40
C ASN A 30 -9.28 -19.41 7.47
N PHE A 31 -8.04 -19.32 6.99
CA PHE A 31 -7.32 -18.06 6.92
C PHE A 31 -7.96 -17.13 5.89
N ILE A 32 -8.27 -17.64 4.69
CA ILE A 32 -8.96 -16.88 3.64
C ILE A 32 -10.32 -16.38 4.13
N ASP A 33 -11.11 -17.21 4.81
CA ASP A 33 -12.41 -16.80 5.35
C ASP A 33 -12.29 -15.69 6.40
N LYS A 34 -11.25 -15.76 7.26
CA LYS A 34 -10.95 -14.70 8.24
C LYS A 34 -10.53 -13.40 7.57
N VAL A 35 -9.66 -13.47 6.56
CA VAL A 35 -9.21 -12.30 5.81
C VAL A 35 -10.37 -11.66 5.06
N ALA A 36 -11.23 -12.46 4.42
CA ALA A 36 -12.44 -11.99 3.75
C ALA A 36 -13.39 -11.27 4.72
N ALA A 37 -13.66 -11.87 5.88
CA ALA A 37 -14.50 -11.27 6.92
C ALA A 37 -13.90 -9.97 7.51
N ALA A 38 -12.58 -9.93 7.72
CA ALA A 38 -11.89 -8.72 8.18
C ALA A 38 -11.90 -7.60 7.12
N ALA A 39 -11.85 -7.97 5.84
CA ALA A 39 -11.90 -7.03 4.72
C ALA A 39 -13.31 -6.44 4.56
N GLU A 40 -14.38 -7.21 4.79
CA GLU A 40 -15.78 -6.71 4.83
C GLU A 40 -16.01 -5.64 5.90
N GLN A 41 -15.47 -5.83 7.10
CA GLN A 41 -15.64 -4.89 8.21
C GLN A 41 -14.89 -3.56 7.96
N ASN A 42 -13.78 -3.60 7.23
CA ASN A 42 -12.94 -2.43 6.98
C ASN A 42 -13.28 -1.73 5.66
N ASN A 43 -13.79 -2.43 4.64
CA ASN A 43 -14.12 -1.90 3.31
C ASN A 43 -15.64 -1.90 3.07
N ALA A 44 -16.36 -1.14 3.88
CA ALA A 44 -17.79 -0.91 3.67
C ALA A 44 -18.05 -0.26 2.29
N VAL A 45 -19.17 -0.64 1.67
CA VAL A 45 -19.70 0.04 0.48
C VAL A 45 -20.01 1.48 0.87
N GLU A 46 -19.37 2.44 0.20
CA GLU A 46 -19.53 3.86 0.43
C GLU A 46 -20.53 4.46 -0.57
N ASN A 47 -21.13 5.59 -0.21
CA ASN A 47 -22.07 6.27 -1.08
C ASN A 47 -21.38 6.72 -2.38
N GLY A 48 -21.89 6.26 -3.52
CA GLY A 48 -21.31 6.50 -4.85
C GLY A 48 -20.49 5.34 -5.42
N ASP A 49 -20.16 4.31 -4.63
CA ASP A 49 -19.56 3.08 -5.16
C ASP A 49 -20.53 2.37 -6.12
N TYR A 50 -19.99 1.63 -7.10
CA TYR A 50 -20.77 0.95 -8.13
C TYR A 50 -20.22 -0.43 -8.47
N ILE A 51 -21.05 -1.29 -9.03
CA ILE A 51 -20.65 -2.61 -9.55
C ILE A 51 -20.28 -2.45 -11.03
N GLY A 52 -19.08 -2.88 -11.41
CA GLY A 52 -18.62 -2.86 -12.80
C GLY A 52 -19.19 -4.03 -13.62
N ASP A 53 -18.97 -4.00 -14.93
CA ASP A 53 -19.46 -5.05 -15.86
C ASP A 53 -18.93 -6.46 -15.56
N ASN A 54 -17.80 -6.55 -14.84
CA ASN A 54 -17.20 -7.79 -14.36
C ASN A 54 -17.81 -8.29 -13.03
N GLY A 55 -18.83 -7.62 -12.49
CA GLY A 55 -19.45 -7.97 -11.22
C GLY A 55 -18.64 -7.61 -9.98
N LEU A 56 -17.53 -6.87 -10.12
CA LEU A 56 -16.71 -6.41 -8.99
C LEU A 56 -17.17 -5.03 -8.50
N LEU A 57 -16.99 -4.76 -7.20
CA LEU A 57 -17.21 -3.44 -6.62
C LEU A 57 -16.09 -2.46 -6.98
N TYR A 58 -16.46 -1.24 -7.37
CA TYR A 58 -15.57 -0.13 -7.70
C TYR A 58 -15.82 1.09 -6.81
N CYS A 59 -14.76 1.84 -6.55
CA CYS A 59 -14.83 3.07 -5.79
C CYS A 59 -15.48 4.20 -6.61
N GLY A 60 -16.52 4.84 -6.07
CA GLY A 60 -17.22 5.96 -6.73
C GLY A 60 -16.40 7.23 -6.93
N LYS A 61 -15.26 7.35 -6.25
CA LYS A 61 -14.41 8.55 -6.28
C LYS A 61 -13.23 8.44 -7.25
N CYS A 62 -12.59 7.28 -7.30
CA CYS A 62 -11.37 7.06 -8.09
C CYS A 62 -11.50 5.96 -9.13
N ASN A 63 -12.66 5.29 -9.21
CA ASN A 63 -12.96 4.23 -10.16
C ASN A 63 -11.96 3.06 -10.13
N THR A 64 -11.22 2.90 -9.03
CA THR A 64 -10.37 1.72 -8.81
C THR A 64 -11.16 0.60 -8.15
N PRO A 65 -10.85 -0.67 -8.46
CA PRO A 65 -11.56 -1.80 -7.90
C PRO A 65 -11.39 -1.86 -6.37
N LYS A 66 -12.52 -1.99 -5.67
CA LYS A 66 -12.61 -2.32 -4.23
C LYS A 66 -12.76 -3.81 -3.99
N GLN A 67 -12.87 -4.61 -5.05
CA GLN A 67 -12.86 -6.06 -5.00
C GLN A 67 -12.00 -6.62 -6.12
N CYS A 68 -11.35 -7.75 -5.85
CA CYS A 68 -10.56 -8.51 -6.81
C CYS A 68 -10.90 -10.00 -6.69
N GLU A 69 -10.92 -10.72 -7.82
CA GLU A 69 -11.18 -12.16 -7.85
C GLU A 69 -9.89 -12.91 -7.55
N VAL A 70 -9.92 -13.77 -6.55
CA VAL A 70 -8.80 -14.65 -6.17
C VAL A 70 -9.25 -16.09 -6.35
N GLU A 71 -8.42 -16.87 -7.04
CA GLU A 71 -8.61 -18.30 -7.19
C GLU A 71 -7.60 -19.05 -6.31
N ALA A 72 -8.12 -19.84 -5.37
CA ALA A 72 -7.30 -20.72 -4.54
C ALA A 72 -7.93 -22.10 -4.48
N PHE A 73 -7.13 -23.15 -4.72
CA PHE A 73 -7.59 -24.55 -4.72
C PHE A 73 -8.81 -24.81 -5.62
N GLY A 74 -8.87 -24.17 -6.79
CA GLY A 74 -9.97 -24.29 -7.75
C GLY A 74 -11.30 -23.63 -7.32
N LYS A 75 -11.28 -22.84 -6.24
CA LYS A 75 -12.41 -22.04 -5.79
C LYS A 75 -12.13 -20.57 -6.05
N LYS A 76 -12.97 -19.93 -6.87
CA LYS A 76 -12.99 -18.48 -7.07
C LYS A 76 -13.70 -17.77 -5.91
N ARG A 77 -13.14 -16.65 -5.48
CA ARG A 77 -13.65 -15.81 -4.39
C ARG A 77 -13.42 -14.34 -4.73
N ASN A 78 -14.42 -13.51 -4.49
CA ASN A 78 -14.24 -12.05 -4.51
C ASN A 78 -13.78 -11.61 -3.13
N VAL A 79 -12.61 -11.00 -3.05
CA VAL A 79 -12.09 -10.42 -1.80
C VAL A 79 -12.07 -8.91 -1.92
N TYR A 80 -12.21 -8.22 -0.79
CA TYR A 80 -12.14 -6.76 -0.78
C TYR A 80 -10.69 -6.28 -0.84
N CYS A 81 -10.45 -5.31 -1.72
CA CYS A 81 -9.15 -4.75 -2.04
C CYS A 81 -9.21 -3.24 -1.74
N ILE A 82 -8.09 -2.63 -1.35
CA ILE A 82 -8.05 -1.21 -0.97
C ILE A 82 -8.03 -0.37 -2.24
N CYS A 83 -9.00 0.55 -2.39
CA CYS A 83 -9.00 1.48 -3.53
C CYS A 83 -7.90 2.54 -3.40
N LYS A 84 -7.54 3.19 -4.52
CA LYS A 84 -6.49 4.22 -4.56
C LYS A 84 -6.68 5.33 -3.51
N CYS A 85 -7.88 5.91 -3.40
CA CYS A 85 -8.14 6.95 -2.41
C CYS A 85 -7.90 6.50 -0.97
N LYS A 86 -8.20 5.23 -0.68
CA LYS A 86 -8.05 4.68 0.66
C LYS A 86 -6.60 4.30 0.94
N ALA A 87 -5.87 3.80 -0.05
CA ALA A 87 -4.43 3.58 0.04
C ALA A 87 -3.69 4.91 0.30
N GLU A 88 -3.98 5.96 -0.47
CA GLU A 88 -3.41 7.31 -0.27
C GLU A 88 -3.71 7.85 1.14
N LYS A 89 -4.94 7.66 1.63
CA LYS A 89 -5.32 8.08 2.98
C LYS A 89 -4.59 7.28 4.06
N LEU A 90 -4.42 5.97 3.85
CA LEU A 90 -3.69 5.10 4.78
C LEU A 90 -2.21 5.48 4.85
N GLU A 91 -1.57 5.70 3.71
CA GLU A 91 -0.18 6.17 3.65
C GLU A 91 0.00 7.53 4.33
N ALA A 92 -0.88 8.49 4.06
CA ALA A 92 -0.85 9.79 4.73
C ALA A 92 -1.00 9.66 6.25
N THR A 93 -1.83 8.73 6.73
CA THR A 93 -1.99 8.44 8.16
C THR A 93 -0.73 7.79 8.73
N ARG A 94 -0.14 6.83 8.01
CA ARG A 94 1.10 6.16 8.38
C ARG A 94 2.25 7.15 8.54
N ALA A 95 2.37 8.11 7.62
CA ALA A 95 3.38 9.19 7.71
C ALA A 95 3.20 10.04 8.98
N VAL A 96 1.97 10.41 9.32
CA VAL A 96 1.67 11.14 10.57
C VAL A 96 2.04 10.30 11.79
N ASP A 97 1.81 8.99 11.75
CA ASP A 97 2.06 8.09 12.87
C ASP A 97 3.55 7.89 13.13
N MET A 98 4.35 7.71 12.07
CA MET A 98 5.80 7.63 12.17
C MET A 98 6.39 8.93 12.74
N VAL A 99 5.91 10.09 12.27
CA VAL A 99 6.34 11.40 12.80
C VAL A 99 5.88 11.59 14.25
N ALA A 100 4.68 11.13 14.62
CA ALA A 100 4.20 11.18 15.99
C ALA A 100 5.03 10.30 16.93
N ASN A 101 5.45 9.12 16.47
CA ASN A 101 6.37 8.27 17.22
C ASN A 101 7.73 8.95 17.40
N SER A 102 8.27 9.56 16.34
CA SER A 102 9.53 10.32 16.41
C SER A 102 9.45 11.49 17.40
N ILE A 103 8.35 12.26 17.38
CA ILE A 103 8.12 13.36 18.33
C ILE A 103 7.99 12.83 19.77
N ARG A 104 7.33 11.68 19.97
CA ARG A 104 7.19 11.07 21.31
C ARG A 104 8.55 10.66 21.89
N GLU A 105 9.40 10.07 21.06
CA GLU A 105 10.68 9.51 21.49
C GLU A 105 11.78 10.57 21.61
N PHE A 106 11.94 11.42 20.59
CA PHE A 106 13.05 12.35 20.48
C PHE A 106 12.66 13.82 20.79
N GLY A 107 11.37 14.09 20.87
CA GLY A 107 10.83 15.46 20.89
C GLY A 107 10.94 16.13 19.52
N PHE A 108 10.60 17.42 19.48
CA PHE A 108 10.76 18.22 18.26
C PHE A 108 12.23 18.57 18.03
N LYS A 109 12.94 17.77 17.23
CA LYS A 109 14.29 18.10 16.75
C LYS A 109 14.27 19.05 15.55
N VAL A 110 13.22 19.00 14.75
CA VAL A 110 13.01 19.91 13.62
C VAL A 110 11.69 20.68 13.85
N PRO A 111 11.72 22.01 14.01
CA PRO A 111 10.53 22.82 14.26
C PRO A 111 9.64 22.94 13.01
N ILE A 112 8.47 23.53 13.19
CA ILE A 112 7.56 23.90 12.09
C ILE A 112 7.95 25.30 11.60
N VAL A 113 8.00 25.50 10.29
CA VAL A 113 8.28 26.82 9.71
C VAL A 113 6.96 27.49 9.36
N VAL A 114 6.77 28.72 9.85
CA VAL A 114 5.58 29.54 9.58
C VAL A 114 6.00 30.89 9.01
N ASP A 115 5.11 31.55 8.26
CA ASP A 115 5.32 32.93 7.84
C ASP A 115 4.89 33.94 8.92
N LYS A 116 5.04 35.23 8.62
CA LYS A 116 4.66 36.35 9.51
C LYS A 116 3.20 36.33 9.97
N ASP A 117 2.31 35.69 9.21
CA ASP A 117 0.88 35.60 9.48
C ASP A 117 0.52 34.27 10.19
N ASN A 118 1.53 33.51 10.63
CA ASN A 118 1.42 32.18 11.23
C ASN A 118 0.85 31.11 10.27
N VAL A 119 0.97 31.30 8.97
CA VAL A 119 0.62 30.27 7.98
C VAL A 119 1.79 29.30 7.86
N ILE A 120 1.49 28.01 7.89
CA ILE A 120 2.49 26.96 7.80
C ILE A 120 3.16 27.00 6.43
N VAL A 121 4.48 27.07 6.43
CA VAL A 121 5.32 27.02 5.25
C VAL A 121 5.84 25.60 5.08
N ALA A 122 6.44 25.01 6.12
CA ALA A 122 6.94 23.65 6.11
C ALA A 122 6.64 22.92 7.42
N GLY A 123 6.46 21.59 7.36
CA GLY A 123 6.19 20.76 8.54
C GLY A 123 4.72 20.44 8.81
N HIS A 124 3.85 20.42 7.78
CA HIS A 124 2.43 20.04 7.91
C HIS A 124 2.21 18.69 8.62
N THR A 125 3.04 17.68 8.31
CA THR A 125 2.97 16.36 8.96
C THR A 125 3.32 16.43 10.44
N ARG A 126 4.28 17.29 10.84
CA ARG A 126 4.64 17.49 12.25
C ARG A 126 3.51 18.14 13.04
N LEU A 127 2.78 19.07 12.44
CA LEU A 127 1.60 19.66 13.09
C LEU A 127 0.52 18.60 13.31
N LYS A 128 0.16 17.82 12.28
CA LYS A 128 -0.83 16.74 12.39
C LYS A 128 -0.43 15.70 13.44
N ALA A 129 0.86 15.38 13.52
CA ALA A 129 1.40 14.50 14.53
C ALA A 129 1.26 15.10 15.95
N ALA A 130 1.55 16.39 16.11
CA ALA A 130 1.37 17.10 17.38
C ALA A 130 -0.10 17.11 17.83
N GLU A 131 -1.02 17.36 16.90
CA GLU A 131 -2.46 17.31 17.14
C GLU A 131 -2.90 15.91 17.59
N LYS A 132 -2.41 14.86 16.90
CA LYS A 132 -2.66 13.46 17.26
C LYS A 132 -2.16 13.13 18.67
N LEU A 133 -1.02 13.68 19.07
CA LEU A 133 -0.43 13.50 20.40
C LEU A 133 -1.07 14.39 21.48
N GLY A 134 -1.99 15.29 21.12
CA GLY A 134 -2.63 16.23 22.05
C GLY A 134 -1.71 17.35 22.55
N ILE A 135 -0.59 17.60 21.88
CA ILE A 135 0.38 18.64 22.25
C ILE A 135 -0.21 20.02 21.96
N LYS A 136 -0.25 20.88 23.00
CA LYS A 136 -0.86 22.23 22.89
C LYS A 136 0.07 23.32 22.40
N LYS A 137 1.39 23.11 22.48
CA LYS A 137 2.42 24.07 22.07
C LYS A 137 3.52 23.35 21.32
N VAL A 138 3.91 23.87 20.18
CA VAL A 138 4.93 23.31 19.30
C VAL A 138 6.01 24.36 19.00
N PRO A 139 7.27 23.97 18.81
CA PRO A 139 8.32 24.91 18.43
C PRO A 139 8.15 25.33 16.97
N VAL A 140 8.25 26.64 16.74
CA VAL A 140 8.10 27.25 15.41
C VAL A 140 9.29 28.14 15.10
N ILE A 141 9.68 28.17 13.82
CA ILE A 141 10.55 29.18 13.24
C ILE A 141 9.64 30.09 12.41
N VAL A 142 9.68 31.38 12.69
CA VAL A 142 8.99 32.39 11.89
C VAL A 142 9.94 32.87 10.81
N ALA A 143 9.62 32.63 9.55
CA ALA A 143 10.35 33.14 8.39
C ALA A 143 9.85 34.56 8.06
N ASP A 144 10.13 35.50 8.97
CA ASP A 144 9.78 36.93 8.81
C ASP A 144 10.78 37.69 7.93
N ASP A 145 11.87 37.05 7.54
CA ASP A 145 12.92 37.54 6.65
C ASP A 145 12.64 37.26 5.16
N LEU A 146 11.61 36.47 4.84
CA LEU A 146 11.26 36.10 3.46
C LEU A 146 10.04 36.88 2.95
N ASP A 147 10.10 37.29 1.68
CA ASP A 147 8.94 37.82 0.97
C ASP A 147 7.97 36.71 0.51
N GLU A 148 6.80 37.09 -0.01
CA GLU A 148 5.77 36.12 -0.42
C GLU A 148 6.22 35.20 -1.57
N GLU A 149 7.12 35.68 -2.44
CA GLU A 149 7.66 34.88 -3.54
C GLU A 149 8.66 33.86 -3.00
N GLN A 150 9.55 34.28 -2.11
CA GLN A 150 10.51 33.43 -1.42
C GLN A 150 9.83 32.38 -0.55
N ILE A 151 8.74 32.72 0.13
CA ILE A 151 7.94 31.75 0.89
C ILE A 151 7.37 30.67 -0.03
N LYS A 152 6.83 31.04 -1.20
CA LYS A 152 6.34 30.07 -2.20
C LYS A 152 7.47 29.22 -2.76
N ALA A 153 8.62 29.83 -3.08
CA ALA A 153 9.79 29.11 -3.57
C ALA A 153 10.32 28.12 -2.52
N PHE A 154 10.39 28.53 -1.26
CA PHE A 154 10.85 27.68 -0.15
C PHE A 154 9.93 26.48 0.05
N ARG A 155 8.60 26.66 -0.02
CA ARG A 155 7.63 25.54 0.03
C ARG A 155 7.91 24.49 -1.05
N LEU A 156 8.17 24.94 -2.27
CA LEU A 156 8.46 24.05 -3.38
C LEU A 156 9.82 23.37 -3.24
N ALA A 157 10.83 24.11 -2.78
CA ALA A 157 12.18 23.60 -2.57
C ALA A 157 12.24 22.55 -1.45
N ASP A 158 11.59 22.78 -0.31
CA ASP A 158 11.53 21.81 0.81
C ASP A 158 10.91 20.48 0.36
N ASN A 159 9.80 20.54 -0.39
CA ASN A 159 9.19 19.33 -0.95
C ASN A 159 10.09 18.65 -1.98
N LYS A 160 10.69 19.41 -2.91
CA LYS A 160 11.50 18.83 -3.98
C LYS A 160 12.79 18.19 -3.47
N THR A 161 13.44 18.83 -2.50
CA THR A 161 14.67 18.30 -1.90
C THR A 161 14.41 17.02 -1.10
N ALA A 162 13.25 16.91 -0.43
CA ALA A 162 12.83 15.68 0.22
C ALA A 162 12.61 14.51 -0.77
N GLU A 163 12.09 14.77 -1.97
CA GLU A 163 11.93 13.74 -3.03
C GLU A 163 13.27 13.25 -3.60
N LEU A 164 14.31 14.09 -3.56
CA LEU A 164 15.64 13.77 -4.09
C LEU A 164 16.55 13.10 -3.05
N ALA A 165 16.09 12.91 -1.82
CA ALA A 165 16.87 12.24 -0.79
C ALA A 165 17.01 10.75 -1.11
N GLU A 166 18.24 10.28 -1.27
CA GLU A 166 18.56 8.88 -1.55
C GLU A 166 19.22 8.21 -0.33
N TRP A 167 18.95 6.91 -0.16
CA TRP A 167 19.59 6.11 0.87
C TRP A 167 20.92 5.54 0.37
N ASP A 168 21.97 5.74 1.14
CA ASP A 168 23.19 4.94 1.04
C ASP A 168 22.96 3.63 1.83
N PHE A 169 22.52 2.58 1.14
CA PHE A 169 22.11 1.33 1.79
C PHE A 169 23.23 0.66 2.58
N ALA A 170 24.49 0.81 2.15
CA ALA A 170 25.63 0.24 2.87
C ALA A 170 25.81 0.91 4.24
N LYS A 171 25.74 2.26 4.28
CA LYS A 171 25.80 3.00 5.55
C LYS A 171 24.55 2.79 6.39
N LEU A 172 23.37 2.75 5.77
CA LEU A 172 22.11 2.53 6.47
C LEU A 172 22.12 1.19 7.22
N GLU A 173 22.61 0.12 6.60
CA GLU A 173 22.69 -1.19 7.23
C GLU A 173 23.67 -1.21 8.41
N GLU A 174 24.81 -0.54 8.30
CA GLU A 174 25.78 -0.39 9.39
C GLU A 174 25.16 0.36 10.58
N GLU A 175 24.53 1.51 10.34
CA GLU A 175 23.88 2.32 11.37
C GLU A 175 22.72 1.57 12.03
N LEU A 176 21.89 0.84 11.27
CA LEU A 176 20.77 0.07 11.83
C LEU A 176 21.25 -1.09 12.72
N LYS A 177 22.41 -1.70 12.45
CA LYS A 177 22.96 -2.79 13.28
C LYS A 177 23.41 -2.33 14.66
N GLU A 178 23.83 -1.07 14.80
CA GLU A 178 24.30 -0.52 16.07
C GLU A 178 23.16 -0.01 16.97
N ILE A 179 21.95 0.09 16.42
CA ILE A 179 20.78 0.63 17.12
C ILE A 179 20.01 -0.50 17.81
N GLU A 180 19.94 -0.45 19.15
CA GLU A 180 19.19 -1.44 19.96
C GLU A 180 17.68 -1.14 20.09
N MET A 181 17.22 0.05 19.68
CA MET A 181 15.81 0.44 19.83
C MET A 181 14.93 -0.12 18.70
N GLU A 182 13.63 -0.28 18.97
CA GLU A 182 12.65 -0.66 17.96
C GLU A 182 12.51 0.43 16.88
N MET A 183 13.01 0.14 15.68
CA MET A 183 12.99 1.05 14.53
C MET A 183 11.77 0.86 13.61
N SER A 184 11.04 -0.24 13.78
CA SER A 184 9.81 -0.56 13.03
C SER A 184 8.74 0.54 13.14
N GLN A 185 8.64 1.18 14.31
CA GLN A 185 7.72 2.28 14.58
C GLN A 185 7.99 3.56 13.78
N PHE A 186 9.18 3.68 13.17
CA PHE A 186 9.56 4.79 12.28
C PHE A 186 9.54 4.38 10.80
N GLY A 187 9.07 3.17 10.49
CA GLY A 187 8.98 2.66 9.12
C GLY A 187 10.18 1.82 8.67
N PHE A 188 11.14 1.54 9.55
CA PHE A 188 12.23 0.61 9.26
C PHE A 188 11.79 -0.82 9.64
N THR A 189 11.12 -1.48 8.72
CA THR A 189 10.85 -2.91 8.82
C THR A 189 12.08 -3.69 8.35
N SER A 190 12.48 -4.72 9.08
CA SER A 190 13.56 -5.63 8.70
C SER A 190 13.33 -6.16 7.28
N PHE A 191 14.35 -6.02 6.41
CA PHE A 191 14.35 -6.67 5.09
C PHE A 191 14.27 -8.21 5.21
N GLU A 192 14.60 -8.75 6.38
CA GLU A 192 14.56 -10.16 6.73
C GLU A 192 13.12 -10.74 6.82
N ASP A 193 12.09 -9.88 6.88
CA ASP A 193 10.68 -10.30 6.89
C ASP A 193 10.12 -10.55 5.48
N VAL A 194 10.88 -10.24 4.43
CA VAL A 194 10.50 -10.53 3.04
C VAL A 194 11.19 -11.81 2.61
N ASP A 195 10.42 -12.90 2.52
CA ASP A 195 10.91 -14.19 2.01
C ASP A 195 11.14 -14.12 0.49
N TRP A 196 12.33 -13.66 0.11
CA TRP A 196 12.77 -13.64 -1.29
C TRP A 196 13.01 -15.04 -1.85
N ALA A 197 13.11 -16.08 -1.01
CA ALA A 197 13.35 -17.45 -1.50
C ALA A 197 12.14 -17.99 -2.31
N GLY A 198 10.97 -17.37 -2.18
CA GLY A 198 9.78 -17.66 -2.97
C GLY A 198 9.58 -16.80 -4.22
N VAL A 199 10.46 -15.84 -4.49
CA VAL A 199 10.34 -14.93 -5.65
C VAL A 199 11.22 -15.45 -6.78
N GLU A 200 10.62 -15.95 -7.86
CA GLU A 200 11.36 -16.37 -9.05
C GLU A 200 11.93 -15.15 -9.80
N ASP A 201 13.19 -15.23 -10.21
CA ASP A 201 13.83 -14.19 -11.02
C ASP A 201 13.08 -13.97 -12.34
N LEU A 202 12.82 -12.71 -12.68
CA LEU A 202 12.21 -12.33 -13.96
C LEU A 202 13.12 -12.76 -15.13
N ASN A 203 12.57 -13.54 -16.04
CA ASN A 203 13.20 -14.04 -17.26
C ASN A 203 12.17 -14.13 -18.40
N ASP A 204 12.64 -14.37 -19.62
CA ASP A 204 11.79 -14.42 -20.82
C ASP A 204 10.63 -15.43 -20.75
N ASN A 205 10.69 -16.43 -19.85
CA ASN A 205 9.62 -17.44 -19.70
C ASN A 205 8.58 -17.08 -18.62
N ASN A 206 8.86 -16.14 -17.72
CA ASN A 206 7.91 -15.68 -16.69
C ASN A 206 7.58 -14.18 -16.78
N TYR A 207 8.14 -13.48 -17.76
CA TYR A 207 7.81 -12.10 -18.08
C TYR A 207 6.58 -12.05 -19.00
N ASP A 208 5.46 -11.59 -18.46
CA ASP A 208 4.28 -11.26 -19.26
C ASP A 208 4.30 -9.76 -19.61
N PRO A 209 4.58 -9.37 -20.87
CA PRO A 209 4.63 -7.97 -21.25
C PRO A 209 3.26 -7.30 -21.03
N PRO A 210 3.21 -6.08 -20.47
CA PRO A 210 1.95 -5.38 -20.26
C PRO A 210 1.20 -5.19 -21.58
N GLU A 211 -0.12 -5.38 -21.57
CA GLU A 211 -0.99 -5.20 -22.74
C GLU A 211 -0.84 -3.77 -23.30
N LYS A 212 -0.31 -3.65 -24.52
CA LYS A 212 0.18 -2.38 -25.10
C LYS A 212 -0.88 -1.46 -25.73
N GLU A 213 -2.14 -1.85 -25.76
CA GLU A 213 -3.19 -1.07 -26.44
C GLU A 213 -4.22 -0.53 -25.46
N MET A 214 -3.75 0.32 -24.54
CA MET A 214 -4.64 1.20 -23.77
C MET A 214 -4.99 2.42 -24.62
N LEU A 215 -6.28 2.66 -24.81
CA LEU A 215 -6.82 3.85 -25.48
C LEU A 215 -7.30 4.84 -24.41
N GLU A 216 -7.11 6.14 -24.66
CA GLU A 216 -7.63 7.21 -23.84
C GLU A 216 -8.86 7.84 -24.50
N CYS A 217 -9.96 7.96 -23.76
CA CYS A 217 -11.16 8.62 -24.26
C CYS A 217 -10.93 10.13 -24.42
N PRO A 218 -11.13 10.72 -25.61
CA PRO A 218 -10.92 12.16 -25.83
C PRO A 218 -11.93 13.06 -25.12
N ASN A 219 -13.02 12.51 -24.55
CA ASN A 219 -14.06 13.28 -23.86
C ASN A 219 -13.89 13.26 -22.34
N CYS A 220 -13.65 12.08 -21.74
CA CYS A 220 -13.57 11.93 -20.30
C CYS A 220 -12.19 11.53 -19.77
N HIS A 221 -11.19 11.37 -20.66
CA HIS A 221 -9.82 10.95 -20.33
C HIS A 221 -9.71 9.58 -19.63
N HIS A 222 -10.76 8.76 -19.70
CA HIS A 222 -10.72 7.38 -19.20
C HIS A 222 -9.79 6.53 -20.07
N VAL A 223 -8.89 5.78 -19.42
CA VAL A 223 -7.92 4.91 -20.08
C VAL A 223 -8.36 3.45 -19.93
N ASP A 224 -8.52 2.74 -21.04
CA ASP A 224 -8.95 1.34 -21.02
C ASP A 224 -8.50 0.56 -22.27
N THR A 225 -8.69 -0.75 -22.26
CA THR A 225 -8.46 -1.62 -23.42
C THR A 225 -9.43 -1.32 -24.57
N ALA A 226 -8.98 -1.48 -25.81
CA ALA A 226 -9.79 -1.21 -27.01
C ALA A 226 -11.16 -1.91 -27.02
N ASN A 227 -11.27 -3.09 -26.42
CA ASN A 227 -12.50 -3.87 -26.32
C ASN A 227 -13.62 -3.17 -25.52
N ARG A 228 -13.27 -2.23 -24.62
CA ARG A 228 -14.23 -1.45 -23.84
C ARG A 228 -14.62 -0.12 -24.51
N PHE A 229 -13.94 0.26 -25.58
CA PHE A 229 -14.33 1.39 -26.42
C PHE A 229 -15.33 0.93 -27.48
N LYS A 230 -16.59 1.34 -27.35
CA LYS A 230 -17.56 1.20 -28.44
C LYS A 230 -17.25 2.28 -29.48
N LYS A 231 -16.93 1.85 -30.70
CA LYS A 231 -16.86 2.76 -31.85
C LYS A 231 -18.23 3.40 -32.03
N VAL A 232 -18.33 4.70 -31.81
CA VAL A 232 -19.55 5.43 -32.16
C VAL A 232 -19.57 5.50 -33.68
N GLU A 233 -20.54 4.83 -34.31
CA GLU A 233 -20.83 5.07 -35.72
C GLU A 233 -21.33 6.51 -35.83
N GLY A 234 -20.43 7.43 -36.17
CA GLY A 234 -20.80 8.79 -36.48
C GLY A 234 -21.72 8.77 -37.69
N SER A 235 -22.95 9.26 -37.52
CA SER A 235 -23.70 9.86 -38.61
C SER A 235 -22.78 10.93 -39.22
N ALA A 236 -22.26 10.63 -40.41
CA ALA A 236 -21.71 11.65 -41.27
C ALA A 236 -22.88 12.49 -41.79
N ASP A 237 -23.38 13.40 -40.96
CA ASP A 237 -24.35 14.40 -41.36
C ASP A 237 -23.95 15.75 -40.73
N GLU A 238 -23.41 16.59 -41.63
CA GLU A 238 -23.33 18.07 -41.64
C GLU A 238 -22.34 18.80 -40.71
#